data_AF-A0A7R8CYT5-F1
#
_entry.id   AF-A0A7R8CYT5-F1
#
_cell.length_a   1.000
_cell.length_b   1.000
_cell.length_c   1.000
_cell.angle_alpha   90.00
_cell.angle_beta   90.00
_cell.angle_gamma   90.00
#
_symmetry.space_group_name_H-M   'P 1'
#
loop_
_entity.id
_entity.type
_entity.pdbx_description
1 polymer ?
#
loop_
_entity_poly.entity_id
_entity_poly.type
_entity_poly.pdbx_seq_one_letter_code
_entity_poly.pdbx_strand_id
1 'polypeptide(L)'
;MNLHHWIDLIFGYKQTGKKAVEAMNVFYYCTYEGAVNLDRIMDHAEREALEGMINNFGQTPCQLLKDPHPRRMTSGEISSKNEAMTSTRTNILNRTHCWKSYSINISTDKDPVTFFYWQFDKKASFLFERDTSELSEIRNIPGPFNTKLSQSHLVVTYDGKFLFCGGHWDNSIIIYNIAKSKVLMRVIKHDDIVTCLSLDPRVGRFMISGSRDTTSIVWQIGSKGLIPLQVLSGHDKAVTCVAIIFELDIAVSGSEDGSVNVYTVKEGQYIRTIYPPVMTDDPFTISLIQLSYQGDIIFSGHCSETHSLHVFTVNGHYIQSITSDHRITALLSSDDLLLSGDENGNLILRGLYNLEIIKELPLLLPISGVSLTSDNSHILVPLRDGKLIVIAG
;
A
#
# COMPACT_ATOMS: atom_id res chain seq x y z
N MET A 1 -26.35 -22.97 4.76
CA MET A 1 -25.99 -24.19 3.99
C MET A 1 -25.07 -25.06 4.83
N ASN A 2 -25.42 -26.32 5.06
CA ASN A 2 -24.67 -27.26 5.91
C ASN A 2 -23.51 -27.96 5.17
N LEU A 3 -22.91 -27.29 4.18
CA LEU A 3 -21.91 -27.89 3.28
C LEU A 3 -20.67 -28.40 4.02
N HIS A 4 -20.22 -27.68 5.05
CA HIS A 4 -19.10 -28.10 5.90
C HIS A 4 -19.31 -29.48 6.55
N HIS A 5 -20.54 -29.83 6.94
CA HIS A 5 -20.83 -31.17 7.45
C HIS A 5 -20.76 -32.25 6.37
N TRP A 6 -21.15 -31.94 5.13
CA TRP A 6 -20.97 -32.85 3.99
C TRP A 6 -19.49 -33.03 3.65
N ILE A 7 -18.69 -31.97 3.72
CA ILE A 7 -17.23 -32.05 3.51
C ILE A 7 -16.59 -32.90 4.61
N ASP A 8 -17.00 -32.75 5.87
CA ASP A 8 -16.53 -33.58 6.98
C ASP A 8 -16.87 -35.07 6.79
N LEU A 9 -18.02 -35.37 6.16
CA LEU A 9 -18.51 -36.72 5.92
C LEU A 9 -17.86 -37.37 4.69
N ILE A 10 -17.63 -36.61 3.61
CA ILE A 10 -17.12 -37.10 2.33
C ILE A 10 -15.61 -37.08 2.25
N PHE A 11 -14.92 -36.12 2.90
CA PHE A 11 -13.46 -35.93 2.79
C PHE A 11 -12.77 -35.76 4.15
N GLY A 12 -13.54 -35.75 5.25
CA GLY A 12 -13.04 -35.29 6.53
C GLY A 12 -13.13 -36.31 7.65
N TYR A 13 -13.08 -35.77 8.86
CA TYR A 13 -12.91 -36.55 10.09
C TYR A 13 -14.11 -37.42 10.46
N LYS A 14 -15.25 -37.29 9.76
CA LYS A 14 -16.47 -38.07 10.00
C LYS A 14 -16.62 -39.27 9.05
N GLN A 15 -15.61 -39.59 8.26
CA GLN A 15 -15.63 -40.78 7.40
C GLN A 15 -15.58 -42.10 8.21
N THR A 16 -14.71 -42.20 9.21
CA THR A 16 -14.47 -43.44 9.97
C THR A 16 -14.44 -43.24 11.49
N GLY A 17 -14.58 -44.34 12.24
CA GLY A 17 -14.49 -44.34 13.71
C GLY A 17 -15.73 -43.80 14.43
N LYS A 18 -15.57 -43.44 15.71
CA LYS A 18 -16.70 -43.02 16.59
C LYS A 18 -17.47 -41.82 16.05
N LYS A 19 -16.74 -40.86 15.46
CA LYS A 19 -17.31 -39.62 14.93
C LYS A 19 -18.17 -39.85 13.67
N ALA A 20 -17.91 -40.93 12.92
CA ALA A 20 -18.75 -41.35 11.80
C ALA A 20 -20.09 -41.93 12.28
N VAL A 21 -20.06 -42.69 13.38
CA VAL A 21 -21.27 -43.26 14.01
C VAL A 21 -22.15 -42.14 14.56
N GLU A 22 -21.56 -41.18 15.27
CA GLU A 22 -22.28 -40.01 15.79
C GLU A 22 -22.89 -39.15 14.67
N ALA A 23 -22.24 -39.09 13.51
CA ALA A 23 -22.71 -38.34 12.35
C ALA A 23 -23.73 -39.09 11.49
N MET A 24 -24.10 -40.33 11.86
CA MET A 24 -24.97 -41.21 11.08
C MET A 24 -24.48 -41.33 9.63
N ASN A 25 -23.20 -41.68 9.46
CA ASN A 25 -22.58 -41.80 8.16
C ASN A 25 -23.35 -42.79 7.26
N VAL A 26 -23.74 -42.31 6.08
CA VAL A 26 -24.60 -43.02 5.12
C VAL A 26 -23.79 -43.82 4.09
N PHE A 27 -22.46 -43.66 4.04
CA PHE A 27 -21.61 -44.40 3.12
C PHE A 27 -21.41 -45.84 3.59
N TYR A 28 -21.54 -46.78 2.66
CA TYR A 28 -21.41 -48.20 2.94
C TYR A 28 -19.95 -48.57 3.23
N TYR A 29 -19.70 -49.38 4.27
CA TYR A 29 -18.35 -49.61 4.79
C TYR A 29 -17.37 -50.23 3.77
N CYS A 30 -17.85 -51.04 2.82
CA CYS A 30 -17.01 -51.62 1.76
C CYS A 30 -16.53 -50.61 0.71
N THR A 31 -17.08 -49.38 0.70
CA THR A 31 -16.72 -48.35 -0.28
C THR A 31 -15.46 -47.58 0.10
N TYR A 32 -14.96 -47.74 1.33
CA TYR A 32 -13.75 -47.07 1.78
C TYR A 32 -12.49 -47.79 1.30
N GLU A 33 -11.50 -47.01 0.92
CA GLU A 33 -10.20 -47.52 0.50
C GLU A 33 -9.55 -48.35 1.62
N GLY A 34 -9.14 -49.58 1.29
CA GLY A 34 -8.51 -50.50 2.23
C GLY A 34 -9.45 -51.19 3.23
N ALA A 35 -10.78 -50.97 3.16
CA ALA A 35 -11.74 -51.62 4.05
C ALA A 35 -11.95 -53.11 3.75
N VAL A 36 -11.80 -53.52 2.49
CA VAL A 36 -11.96 -54.91 2.04
C VAL A 36 -10.70 -55.35 1.30
N ASN A 37 -10.19 -56.53 1.63
CA ASN A 37 -9.07 -57.15 0.94
C ASN A 37 -9.55 -58.43 0.25
N LEU A 38 -9.89 -58.32 -1.05
CA LEU A 38 -10.52 -59.38 -1.84
C LEU A 38 -9.62 -60.63 -1.98
N ASP A 39 -8.30 -60.46 -1.94
CA ASP A 39 -7.33 -61.55 -2.10
C ASP A 39 -7.26 -62.48 -0.87
N ARG A 40 -7.84 -62.05 0.27
CA ARG A 40 -7.88 -62.85 1.50
C ARG A 40 -9.15 -63.69 1.63
N ILE A 41 -10.14 -63.51 0.76
CA ILE A 41 -11.43 -64.21 0.82
C ILE A 41 -11.31 -65.52 0.03
N MET A 42 -11.40 -66.65 0.74
CA MET A 42 -11.27 -67.99 0.14
C MET A 42 -12.58 -68.50 -0.49
N ASP A 43 -13.73 -67.99 -0.04
CA ASP A 43 -15.04 -68.34 -0.58
C ASP A 43 -15.38 -67.50 -1.81
N HIS A 44 -15.66 -68.18 -2.93
CA HIS A 44 -15.95 -67.54 -4.21
C HIS A 44 -17.28 -66.78 -4.20
N ALA A 45 -18.29 -67.30 -3.50
CA ALA A 45 -19.61 -66.67 -3.44
C ALA A 45 -19.59 -65.35 -2.64
N GLU A 46 -18.86 -65.34 -1.52
CA GLU A 46 -18.70 -64.15 -0.68
C GLU A 46 -17.87 -63.07 -1.38
N ARG A 47 -16.85 -63.49 -2.14
CA ARG A 47 -16.04 -62.59 -2.98
C ARG A 47 -16.87 -61.92 -4.07
N GLU A 48 -17.64 -62.69 -4.85
CA GLU A 48 -18.50 -62.14 -5.91
C GLU A 48 -19.58 -61.19 -5.34
N ALA A 49 -20.12 -61.49 -4.16
CA ALA A 49 -21.08 -60.61 -3.49
C ALA A 49 -20.44 -59.26 -3.11
N LEU A 50 -19.25 -59.26 -2.50
CA LEU A 50 -18.51 -58.06 -2.13
C LEU A 50 -18.05 -57.24 -3.34
N GLU A 51 -17.56 -57.90 -4.39
CA GLU A 51 -17.22 -57.26 -5.67
C GLU A 51 -18.46 -56.62 -6.32
N GLY A 52 -19.60 -57.31 -6.30
CA GLY A 52 -20.88 -56.77 -6.75
C GLY A 52 -21.32 -55.54 -5.95
N MET A 53 -21.13 -55.53 -4.64
CA MET A 53 -21.42 -54.37 -3.79
C MET A 53 -20.51 -53.18 -4.12
N ILE A 54 -19.20 -53.39 -4.26
CA ILE A 54 -18.25 -52.33 -4.60
C ILE A 54 -18.57 -51.75 -5.99
N ASN A 55 -18.89 -52.60 -6.96
CA ASN A 55 -19.25 -52.16 -8.31
C ASN A 55 -20.57 -51.35 -8.35
N ASN A 56 -21.54 -51.70 -7.51
CA ASN A 56 -22.83 -51.01 -7.46
C ASN A 56 -22.78 -49.68 -6.69
N PHE A 57 -22.04 -49.61 -5.59
CA PHE A 57 -21.95 -48.41 -4.75
C PHE A 57 -20.80 -47.47 -5.11
N GLY A 58 -19.78 -47.96 -5.81
CA GLY A 58 -18.57 -47.21 -6.15
C GLY A 58 -17.62 -47.03 -4.96
N GLN A 59 -16.58 -46.23 -5.18
CA GLN A 59 -15.53 -45.95 -4.18
C GLN A 59 -15.73 -44.58 -3.54
N THR A 60 -15.73 -44.53 -2.22
CA THR A 60 -15.77 -43.28 -1.45
C THR A 60 -14.39 -42.61 -1.49
N PRO A 61 -14.28 -41.29 -1.70
CA PRO A 61 -13.00 -40.59 -1.73
C PRO A 61 -12.16 -40.80 -0.46
N CYS A 62 -10.83 -40.76 -0.62
CA CYS A 62 -9.91 -40.90 0.50
C CYS A 62 -10.04 -39.75 1.52
N GLN A 63 -9.69 -40.03 2.78
CA GLN A 63 -9.75 -39.03 3.86
C GLN A 63 -8.64 -37.98 3.66
N LEU A 64 -9.03 -36.72 3.47
CA LEU A 64 -8.11 -35.60 3.30
C LEU A 64 -7.94 -34.76 4.57
N LEU A 65 -9.02 -34.61 5.36
CA LEU A 65 -9.04 -33.74 6.53
C LEU A 65 -9.20 -34.55 7.83
N LYS A 66 -8.36 -34.24 8.82
CA LYS A 66 -8.45 -34.82 10.18
C LYS A 66 -9.20 -33.91 11.15
N ASP A 67 -9.27 -32.63 10.84
CA ASP A 67 -9.94 -31.61 11.63
C ASP A 67 -11.25 -31.17 11.00
N PRO A 68 -12.19 -30.62 11.79
CA PRO A 68 -13.47 -30.14 11.27
C PRO A 68 -13.33 -29.03 10.24
N HIS A 69 -14.03 -29.19 9.12
CA HIS A 69 -14.03 -28.19 8.06
C HIS A 69 -14.73 -26.91 8.54
N PRO A 70 -14.13 -25.73 8.34
CA PRO A 70 -14.72 -24.48 8.78
C PRO A 70 -16.05 -24.23 8.07
N ARG A 71 -17.04 -23.77 8.82
CA ARG A 71 -18.32 -23.34 8.26
C ARG A 71 -18.10 -22.06 7.44
N ARG A 72 -18.62 -22.04 6.21
CA ARG A 72 -18.67 -20.83 5.40
C ARG A 72 -19.51 -19.77 6.12
N MET A 73 -18.91 -18.62 6.41
CA MET A 73 -19.57 -17.49 7.05
C MET A 73 -20.63 -16.88 6.10
N THR A 74 -21.73 -16.39 6.67
CA THR A 74 -22.77 -15.66 5.93
C THR A 74 -22.30 -14.26 5.54
N SER A 75 -22.93 -13.62 4.56
CA SER A 75 -22.57 -12.23 4.17
C SER A 75 -22.65 -11.27 5.37
N GLY A 76 -23.68 -11.40 6.20
CA GLY A 76 -23.80 -10.64 7.44
C GLY A 76 -22.67 -10.91 8.42
N GLU A 77 -22.34 -12.18 8.70
CA GLU A 77 -21.21 -12.54 9.58
C GLU A 77 -19.85 -12.13 9.02
N ILE A 78 -19.68 -12.12 7.69
CA ILE A 78 -18.47 -11.61 7.02
C ILE A 78 -18.38 -10.11 7.20
N SER A 79 -19.48 -9.37 7.00
CA SER A 79 -19.52 -7.93 7.26
C SER A 79 -19.28 -7.62 8.73
N SER A 80 -19.92 -8.31 9.68
CA SER A 80 -19.71 -8.13 11.12
C SER A 80 -18.31 -8.53 11.57
N LYS A 81 -17.71 -9.57 10.96
CA LYS A 81 -16.34 -9.98 11.27
C LYS A 81 -15.31 -9.05 10.64
N ASN A 82 -15.59 -8.52 9.44
CA ASN A 82 -14.79 -7.44 8.86
C ASN A 82 -14.93 -6.20 9.73
N GLU A 83 -16.13 -5.76 10.09
CA GLU A 83 -16.38 -4.66 11.03
C GLU A 83 -15.73 -4.91 12.40
N ALA A 84 -15.71 -6.14 12.93
CA ALA A 84 -15.03 -6.49 14.18
C ALA A 84 -13.49 -6.56 14.04
N MET A 85 -12.96 -7.01 12.89
CA MET A 85 -11.53 -6.95 12.56
C MET A 85 -11.05 -5.52 12.29
N THR A 86 -11.90 -4.67 11.71
CA THR A 86 -11.66 -3.24 11.51
C THR A 86 -11.84 -2.49 12.84
N SER A 87 -12.78 -2.90 13.70
CA SER A 87 -13.03 -2.33 15.04
C SER A 87 -11.91 -2.64 16.04
N THR A 88 -11.15 -3.71 15.83
CA THR A 88 -9.98 -4.03 16.67
C THR A 88 -8.70 -3.28 16.25
N ARG A 89 -8.65 -2.67 15.06
CA ARG A 89 -7.61 -1.71 14.65
C ARG A 89 -8.19 -0.31 14.54
N THR A 90 -8.24 0.39 15.65
CA THR A 90 -8.82 1.73 15.67
C THR A 90 -7.90 2.72 14.95
N ASN A 91 -8.31 3.15 13.76
CA ASN A 91 -7.63 4.19 13.00
C ASN A 91 -7.58 5.49 13.84
N ILE A 92 -6.37 5.98 14.14
CA ILE A 92 -6.13 7.22 14.91
C ILE A 92 -6.83 8.43 14.28
N LEU A 93 -6.99 8.43 12.95
CA LEU A 93 -7.63 9.51 12.22
C LEU A 93 -9.11 9.65 12.60
N ASN A 94 -9.76 8.56 13.04
CA ASN A 94 -11.14 8.57 13.53
C ASN A 94 -11.26 9.00 15.00
N ARG A 95 -10.13 9.13 15.72
CA ARG A 95 -10.06 9.41 17.16
C ARG A 95 -9.46 10.78 17.45
N THR A 96 -9.91 11.81 16.73
CA THR A 96 -9.40 13.19 16.85
C THR A 96 -9.52 13.81 18.25
N HIS A 97 -10.47 13.33 19.07
CA HIS A 97 -10.73 13.85 20.41
C HIS A 97 -9.66 13.47 21.45
N CYS A 98 -8.85 12.45 21.20
CA CYS A 98 -7.84 11.96 22.14
C CYS A 98 -6.40 12.13 21.65
N TRP A 99 -6.19 12.88 20.56
CA TRP A 99 -4.87 13.17 20.02
C TRP A 99 -3.96 13.83 21.05
N LYS A 100 -2.81 13.21 21.27
CA LYS A 100 -1.68 13.71 22.05
C LYS A 100 -0.45 13.74 21.18
N SER A 101 0.21 14.89 21.12
CA SER A 101 1.45 15.09 20.37
C SER A 101 2.65 14.96 21.30
N TYR A 102 3.64 14.18 20.88
CA TYR A 102 4.93 14.02 21.54
C TYR A 102 6.03 14.43 20.58
N SER A 103 6.93 15.32 21.01
CA SER A 103 8.08 15.73 20.22
C SER A 103 9.30 14.88 20.55
N ILE A 104 9.94 14.34 19.52
CA ILE A 104 11.21 13.62 19.63
C ILE A 104 12.22 14.35 18.76
N ASN A 105 13.36 14.72 19.33
CA ASN A 105 14.47 15.29 18.56
C ASN A 105 15.18 14.13 17.85
N ILE A 106 15.21 14.13 16.52
CA ILE A 106 15.86 13.07 15.75
C ILE A 106 17.03 13.58 14.91
N SER A 107 17.01 14.85 14.52
CA SER A 107 18.09 15.50 13.78
C SER A 107 18.21 16.98 14.16
N THR A 108 19.14 17.70 13.55
CA THR A 108 19.45 19.11 13.80
C THR A 108 18.96 20.02 12.66
N ASP A 109 18.76 21.30 12.95
CA ASP A 109 18.29 22.33 12.00
C ASP A 109 19.12 22.45 10.70
N LYS A 110 20.37 21.99 10.73
CA LYS A 110 21.27 22.04 9.55
C LYS A 110 20.94 20.96 8.52
N ASP A 111 20.32 19.86 8.94
CA ASP A 111 20.01 18.69 8.11
C ASP A 111 18.55 18.22 8.36
N PRO A 112 17.53 18.86 7.74
CA PRO A 112 16.14 18.51 7.98
C PRO A 112 15.85 17.04 7.65
N VAL A 113 15.03 16.38 8.47
CA VAL A 113 14.53 15.03 8.19
C VAL A 113 13.74 15.05 6.89
N THR A 114 14.31 14.43 5.86
CA THR A 114 13.75 14.43 4.50
C THR A 114 12.76 13.29 4.28
N PHE A 115 12.91 12.19 5.03
CA PHE A 115 12.06 11.01 4.91
C PHE A 115 12.04 10.21 6.21
N PHE A 116 10.85 9.82 6.64
CA PHE A 116 10.63 8.98 7.81
C PHE A 116 9.84 7.73 7.40
N TYR A 117 10.36 6.55 7.74
CA TYR A 117 9.63 5.29 7.55
C TYR A 117 9.70 4.46 8.84
N TRP A 118 8.53 4.01 9.29
CA TRP A 118 8.36 3.22 10.50
C TRP A 118 7.75 1.87 10.20
N GLN A 119 8.41 0.79 10.63
CA GLN A 119 7.87 -0.57 10.53
C GLN A 119 7.68 -1.18 11.94
N PHE A 120 6.43 -1.43 12.30
CA PHE A 120 6.05 -1.86 13.65
C PHE A 120 6.55 -3.28 13.99
N ASP A 121 6.57 -4.19 13.01
CA ASP A 121 6.80 -5.64 13.22
C ASP A 121 8.27 -5.99 13.61
N LYS A 122 9.19 -5.02 13.51
CA LYS A 122 10.61 -5.22 13.85
C LYS A 122 11.21 -4.22 14.84
N LYS A 123 10.41 -3.29 15.39
CA LYS A 123 10.92 -2.15 16.20
C LYS A 123 12.08 -1.41 15.52
N ALA A 124 12.04 -1.27 14.19
CA ALA A 124 13.08 -0.57 13.44
C ALA A 124 12.49 0.70 12.86
N SER A 125 13.06 1.83 13.26
CA SER A 125 12.71 3.15 12.74
C SER A 125 13.83 3.63 11.84
N PHE A 126 13.55 3.88 10.57
CA PHE A 126 14.57 4.33 9.64
C PHE A 126 14.38 5.83 9.38
N LEU A 127 15.34 6.60 9.91
CA LEU A 127 15.57 7.97 9.55
C LEU A 127 16.69 8.00 8.50
N PHE A 128 16.46 8.67 7.38
CA PHE A 128 17.50 8.90 6.40
C PHE A 128 17.93 10.37 6.47
N GLU A 129 19.13 10.57 7.01
CA GLU A 129 19.79 11.86 7.20
C GLU A 129 20.92 12.03 6.19
N ARG A 130 21.27 13.30 5.92
CA ARG A 130 22.31 13.66 4.96
C ARG A 130 23.73 13.66 5.56
N ASP A 131 23.96 13.88 6.86
CA ASP A 131 25.16 13.44 7.59
C ASP A 131 25.17 13.77 9.11
N THR A 132 25.83 12.91 9.89
CA THR A 132 26.29 13.01 11.30
C THR A 132 25.31 13.22 12.48
N SER A 133 25.05 12.12 13.21
CA SER A 133 25.49 11.78 14.60
C SER A 133 24.41 11.40 15.64
N GLU A 134 24.68 10.25 16.29
CA GLU A 134 24.23 9.77 17.62
C GLU A 134 22.75 9.42 17.89
N LEU A 135 22.11 8.68 16.98
CA LEU A 135 21.07 7.71 17.37
C LEU A 135 21.38 6.36 16.73
N SER A 136 21.26 5.27 17.49
CA SER A 136 21.77 3.93 17.17
C SER A 136 21.18 3.24 15.93
N GLU A 137 20.24 3.88 15.22
CA GLU A 137 19.58 3.33 14.02
C GLU A 137 19.44 4.34 12.85
N ILE A 138 20.19 5.46 12.85
CA ILE A 138 20.23 6.37 11.69
C ILE A 138 21.14 5.79 10.60
N ARG A 139 20.68 5.79 9.35
CA ARG A 139 21.48 5.33 8.20
C ARG A 139 21.57 6.42 7.15
N ASN A 140 22.80 6.79 6.83
CA ASN A 140 23.10 7.85 5.86
C ASN A 140 23.09 7.28 4.44
N ILE A 141 22.56 8.06 3.50
CA ILE A 141 22.62 7.76 2.08
C ILE A 141 23.60 8.75 1.44
N PRO A 142 24.90 8.42 1.40
CA PRO A 142 25.85 9.26 0.68
C PRO A 142 25.55 9.17 -0.81
N GLY A 143 25.39 10.32 -1.46
CA GLY A 143 25.07 10.36 -2.88
C GLY A 143 25.23 11.76 -3.44
N PRO A 144 25.63 11.88 -4.71
CA PRO A 144 25.69 13.17 -5.35
C PRO A 144 24.27 13.52 -5.83
N PHE A 145 23.48 14.10 -4.92
CA PHE A 145 22.12 14.55 -5.21
C PHE A 145 22.17 15.88 -5.97
N ASN A 146 21.31 16.05 -6.97
CA ASN A 146 21.23 17.30 -7.73
C ASN A 146 20.54 18.42 -6.92
N THR A 147 19.55 18.06 -6.09
CA THR A 147 18.71 19.03 -5.37
C THR A 147 18.60 18.68 -3.90
N LYS A 148 17.79 19.47 -3.16
CA LYS A 148 17.37 19.12 -1.81
C LYS A 148 16.40 17.93 -1.91
N LEU A 149 16.83 16.78 -1.38
CA LEU A 149 15.98 15.59 -1.25
C LEU A 149 14.68 15.95 -0.52
N SER A 150 13.59 15.42 -1.04
CA SER A 150 12.26 15.46 -0.43
C SER A 150 11.74 14.03 -0.28
N GLN A 151 10.65 13.86 0.46
CA GLN A 151 9.99 12.58 0.66
C GLN A 151 9.65 11.88 -0.67
N SER A 152 9.35 12.62 -1.73
CA SER A 152 9.03 12.06 -3.05
C SER A 152 10.21 11.34 -3.71
N HIS A 153 11.45 11.54 -3.27
CA HIS A 153 12.62 10.88 -3.88
C HIS A 153 12.92 9.50 -3.29
N LEU A 154 12.24 9.11 -2.22
CA LEU A 154 12.56 7.93 -1.41
C LEU A 154 11.33 7.07 -1.22
N VAL A 155 11.46 5.75 -1.43
CA VAL A 155 10.42 4.77 -1.09
C VAL A 155 11.02 3.52 -0.46
N VAL A 156 10.36 2.97 0.56
CA VAL A 156 10.79 1.77 1.29
C VAL A 156 9.75 0.67 1.11
N THR A 157 10.20 -0.55 0.85
CA THR A 157 9.31 -1.71 0.75
C THR A 157 8.64 -2.04 2.08
N TYR A 158 7.42 -2.59 2.05
CA TYR A 158 6.69 -2.96 3.27
C TYR A 158 7.40 -3.96 4.18
N ASP A 159 8.30 -4.77 3.63
CA ASP A 159 9.10 -5.70 4.40
C ASP A 159 10.35 -5.07 5.04
N GLY A 160 10.58 -3.76 4.80
CA GLY A 160 11.70 -2.98 5.32
C GLY A 160 13.05 -3.47 4.81
N LYS A 161 13.09 -4.21 3.70
CA LYS A 161 14.34 -4.78 3.17
C LYS A 161 15.04 -3.87 2.18
N PHE A 162 14.27 -3.15 1.37
CA PHE A 162 14.82 -2.33 0.29
C PHE A 162 14.36 -0.89 0.40
N LEU A 163 15.31 0.01 0.16
CA LEU A 163 15.08 1.43 -0.03
C LEU A 163 15.45 1.77 -1.47
N PHE A 164 14.55 2.48 -2.14
CA PHE A 164 14.79 3.04 -3.47
C PHE A 164 14.97 4.55 -3.34
N CYS A 165 15.99 5.06 -4.02
CA CYS A 165 16.39 6.45 -3.94
C CYS A 165 16.59 7.03 -5.34
N GLY A 166 15.91 8.14 -5.62
CA GLY A 166 16.07 8.98 -6.81
C GLY A 166 16.75 10.32 -6.50
N GLY A 167 16.73 11.24 -7.46
CA GLY A 167 17.30 12.59 -7.31
C GLY A 167 18.81 12.70 -7.54
N HIS A 168 19.44 11.64 -8.07
CA HIS A 168 20.86 11.64 -8.44
C HIS A 168 21.08 12.35 -9.77
N TRP A 169 22.19 13.10 -9.90
CA TRP A 169 22.52 13.85 -11.13
C TRP A 169 22.79 12.97 -12.35
N ASP A 170 23.03 11.67 -12.15
CA ASP A 170 23.31 10.70 -13.22
C ASP A 170 22.06 9.88 -13.59
N ASN A 171 20.88 10.36 -13.23
CA ASN A 171 19.58 9.80 -13.60
C ASN A 171 19.29 8.41 -13.00
N SER A 172 20.10 8.01 -12.02
CA SER A 172 19.99 6.68 -11.43
C SER A 172 18.89 6.59 -10.37
N ILE A 173 18.28 5.41 -10.29
CA ILE A 173 17.57 4.93 -9.12
C ILE A 173 18.51 3.95 -8.41
N ILE A 174 18.88 4.27 -7.17
CA ILE A 174 19.75 3.44 -6.35
C ILE A 174 18.91 2.59 -5.40
N ILE A 175 19.20 1.29 -5.36
CA ILE A 175 18.56 0.32 -4.48
C ILE A 175 19.52 -0.01 -3.34
N TYR A 176 19.11 0.28 -2.11
CA TYR A 176 19.85 -0.09 -0.91
C TYR A 176 19.21 -1.30 -0.25
N ASN A 177 20.05 -2.28 0.11
CA ASN A 177 19.64 -3.30 1.06
C ASN A 177 19.74 -2.71 2.47
N ILE A 178 18.60 -2.52 3.11
CA ILE A 178 18.51 -1.96 4.45
C ILE A 178 19.25 -2.91 5.41
N ALA A 179 18.87 -4.19 5.51
CA ALA A 179 19.50 -5.12 6.47
C ALA A 179 21.05 -5.18 6.41
N LYS A 180 21.63 -5.06 5.21
CA LYS A 180 23.09 -5.14 4.98
C LYS A 180 23.80 -3.79 4.90
N SER A 181 23.06 -2.68 4.92
CA SER A 181 23.58 -1.31 4.72
C SER A 181 24.48 -1.17 3.49
N LYS A 182 24.12 -1.81 2.37
CA LYS A 182 24.90 -1.79 1.12
C LYS A 182 24.03 -1.44 -0.07
N VAL A 183 24.62 -0.72 -1.02
CA VAL A 183 24.05 -0.56 -2.36
C VAL A 183 23.96 -1.96 -2.99
N LEU A 184 22.76 -2.34 -3.38
CA LEU A 184 22.49 -3.60 -4.07
C LEU A 184 22.61 -3.43 -5.57
N MET A 185 22.07 -2.33 -6.11
CA MET A 185 22.02 -2.07 -7.53
C MET A 185 21.83 -0.58 -7.82
N ARG A 186 22.33 -0.14 -8.97
CA ARG A 186 22.05 1.16 -9.58
C ARG A 186 21.35 0.91 -10.91
N VAL A 187 20.20 1.54 -11.14
CA VAL A 187 19.42 1.39 -12.37
C VAL A 187 19.35 2.75 -13.07
N ILE A 188 19.79 2.81 -14.31
CA ILE A 188 19.71 4.01 -15.15
C ILE A 188 18.85 3.65 -16.36
N LYS A 189 17.71 4.32 -16.48
CA LYS A 189 16.73 4.15 -17.57
C LYS A 189 16.07 5.45 -17.98
N HIS A 190 15.95 6.40 -17.06
CA HIS A 190 15.57 7.76 -17.37
C HIS A 190 16.73 8.51 -18.05
N ASP A 191 16.37 9.42 -18.95
CA ASP A 191 17.32 10.23 -19.72
C ASP A 191 17.68 11.54 -18.99
N ASP A 192 16.95 11.87 -17.93
CA ASP A 192 17.21 12.96 -17.00
C ASP A 192 16.89 12.53 -15.56
N ILE A 193 16.99 13.46 -14.62
CA ILE A 193 16.94 13.19 -13.19
C ILE A 193 15.57 12.69 -12.76
N VAL A 194 15.58 11.61 -11.97
CA VAL A 194 14.39 11.08 -11.32
C VAL A 194 13.95 12.01 -10.19
N THR A 195 12.83 12.71 -10.37
CA THR A 195 12.29 13.73 -9.48
C THR A 195 11.37 13.17 -8.39
N CYS A 196 10.73 12.03 -8.67
CA CYS A 196 9.76 11.44 -7.78
C CYS A 196 9.64 9.92 -7.95
N LEU A 197 9.28 9.24 -6.87
CA LEU A 197 9.06 7.82 -6.74
C LEU A 197 7.79 7.60 -5.92
N SER A 198 7.04 6.54 -6.24
CA SER A 198 5.91 6.11 -5.44
C SER A 198 5.77 4.59 -5.46
N LEU A 199 5.47 3.99 -4.32
CA LEU A 199 5.28 2.55 -4.16
C LEU A 199 3.77 2.24 -4.15
N ASP A 200 3.38 1.13 -4.77
CA ASP A 200 2.01 0.64 -4.71
C ASP A 200 1.58 0.40 -3.25
N PRO A 201 0.55 1.11 -2.75
CA PRO A 201 0.25 1.16 -1.33
C PRO A 201 -0.36 -0.14 -0.76
N ARG A 202 -0.70 -1.09 -1.64
CA ARG A 202 -1.41 -2.32 -1.26
C ARG A 202 -0.51 -3.54 -1.29
N VAL A 203 0.14 -3.80 -2.43
CA VAL A 203 0.95 -5.00 -2.65
C VAL A 203 2.42 -4.73 -2.40
N GLY A 204 2.88 -3.49 -2.63
CA GLY A 204 4.28 -3.07 -2.45
C GLY A 204 5.27 -3.82 -3.35
N ARG A 205 4.79 -4.41 -4.44
CA ARG A 205 5.60 -5.12 -5.45
C ARG A 205 5.78 -4.30 -6.73
N PHE A 206 5.07 -3.20 -6.86
CA PHE A 206 5.15 -2.31 -8.00
C PHE A 206 5.47 -0.91 -7.50
N MET A 207 6.22 -0.17 -8.29
CA MET A 207 6.50 1.24 -8.03
C MET A 207 6.49 2.00 -9.34
N ILE A 208 6.35 3.32 -9.25
CA ILE A 208 6.44 4.23 -10.37
C ILE A 208 7.54 5.26 -10.07
N SER A 209 8.28 5.65 -11.10
CA SER A 209 9.20 6.79 -11.06
C SER A 209 8.75 7.85 -12.06
N GLY A 210 8.92 9.12 -11.70
CA GLY A 210 8.78 10.26 -12.60
C GLY A 210 10.11 11.00 -12.73
N SER A 211 10.34 11.59 -13.90
CA SER A 211 11.61 12.22 -14.25
C SER A 211 11.44 13.57 -14.92
N ARG A 212 12.54 14.33 -14.91
CA ARG A 212 12.67 15.59 -15.65
C ARG A 212 12.66 15.39 -17.17
N ASP A 213 12.88 14.16 -17.64
CA ASP A 213 12.79 13.76 -19.06
C ASP A 213 11.34 13.68 -19.59
N THR A 214 10.37 14.18 -18.81
CA THR A 214 8.92 14.20 -19.11
C THR A 214 8.24 12.84 -19.17
N THR A 215 8.94 11.77 -18.79
CA THR A 215 8.39 10.40 -18.73
C THR A 215 8.22 9.91 -17.29
N SER A 216 7.34 8.93 -17.14
CA SER A 216 7.24 8.11 -15.93
C SER A 216 7.44 6.64 -16.28
N ILE A 217 8.05 5.85 -15.40
CA ILE A 217 8.29 4.42 -15.64
C ILE A 217 7.62 3.60 -14.53
N VAL A 218 6.83 2.61 -14.92
CA VAL A 218 6.28 1.59 -14.02
C VAL A 218 7.28 0.46 -13.87
N TRP A 219 7.52 0.05 -12.64
CA TRP A 219 8.49 -0.98 -12.29
C TRP A 219 7.84 -2.12 -11.52
N GLN A 220 8.34 -3.32 -11.76
CA GLN A 220 8.15 -4.46 -10.89
C GLN A 220 9.38 -4.65 -9.99
N ILE A 221 9.12 -4.80 -8.70
CA ILE A 221 10.13 -5.10 -7.69
C ILE A 221 10.30 -6.63 -7.65
N GLY A 222 11.38 -7.10 -8.27
CA GLY A 222 11.77 -8.50 -8.27
C GLY A 222 12.76 -8.82 -7.15
N SER A 223 13.03 -10.11 -6.94
CA SER A 223 14.06 -10.56 -5.99
C SER A 223 15.47 -10.11 -6.34
N LYS A 224 15.73 -9.80 -7.62
CA LYS A 224 17.04 -9.40 -8.16
C LYS A 224 17.17 -7.90 -8.45
N GLY A 225 16.14 -7.09 -8.22
CA GLY A 225 16.18 -5.64 -8.51
C GLY A 225 14.88 -5.12 -9.15
N LEU A 226 14.99 -4.00 -9.87
CA LEU A 226 13.88 -3.36 -10.58
C LEU A 226 13.81 -3.81 -12.03
N ILE A 227 12.60 -4.16 -12.47
CA ILE A 227 12.30 -4.53 -13.86
C ILE A 227 11.35 -3.47 -14.43
N PRO A 228 11.72 -2.72 -15.48
CA PRO A 228 10.82 -1.77 -16.11
C PRO A 228 9.70 -2.54 -16.84
N LEU A 229 8.46 -2.12 -16.63
CA LEU A 229 7.28 -2.70 -17.26
C LEU A 229 6.73 -1.80 -18.36
N GLN A 230 6.48 -0.52 -18.02
CA GLN A 230 5.85 0.45 -18.92
C GLN A 230 6.57 1.78 -18.85
N VAL A 231 6.67 2.46 -20.00
CA VAL A 231 7.12 3.86 -20.10
C VAL A 231 5.91 4.71 -20.46
N LEU A 232 5.53 5.60 -19.56
CA LEU A 232 4.38 6.48 -19.66
C LEU A 232 4.87 7.85 -20.13
N SER A 233 4.26 8.36 -21.19
CA SER A 233 4.62 9.63 -21.81
C SER A 233 3.37 10.47 -22.06
N GLY A 234 3.53 11.78 -22.17
CA GLY A 234 2.44 12.72 -22.43
C GLY A 234 2.55 14.07 -21.75
N HIS A 235 3.57 14.29 -20.90
CA HIS A 235 3.85 15.61 -20.33
C HIS A 235 4.78 16.44 -21.23
N ASP A 236 4.59 17.76 -21.20
CA ASP A 236 5.42 18.72 -21.95
C ASP A 236 6.56 19.28 -21.11
N LYS A 237 6.50 19.08 -19.79
CA LYS A 237 7.54 19.49 -18.82
C LYS A 237 7.84 18.37 -17.83
N ALA A 238 8.75 18.66 -16.91
CA ALA A 238 9.23 17.73 -15.91
C ALA A 238 8.08 17.16 -15.08
N VAL A 239 8.09 15.83 -14.88
CA VAL A 239 7.20 15.17 -13.93
C VAL A 239 7.65 15.56 -12.52
N THR A 240 6.73 15.99 -11.66
CA THR A 240 7.03 16.46 -10.30
C THR A 240 6.59 15.46 -9.23
N CYS A 241 5.53 14.69 -9.51
CA CYS A 241 4.96 13.74 -8.58
C CYS A 241 4.26 12.60 -9.32
N VAL A 242 4.20 11.43 -8.69
CA VAL A 242 3.62 10.20 -9.26
C VAL A 242 2.90 9.40 -8.18
N ALA A 243 1.88 8.63 -8.58
CA ALA A 243 1.19 7.67 -7.73
C ALA A 243 0.74 6.45 -8.53
N ILE A 244 0.62 5.30 -7.86
CA ILE A 244 0.26 4.03 -8.50
C ILE A 244 -0.61 3.20 -7.56
N ILE A 245 -1.66 2.56 -8.11
CA ILE A 245 -2.39 1.47 -7.47
C ILE A 245 -2.55 0.35 -8.50
N PHE A 246 -1.73 -0.69 -8.38
CA PHE A 246 -1.66 -1.76 -9.38
C PHE A 246 -2.96 -2.57 -9.45
N GLU A 247 -3.61 -2.80 -8.30
CA GLU A 247 -4.87 -3.56 -8.22
C GLU A 247 -6.01 -2.91 -8.99
N LEU A 248 -6.07 -1.57 -8.96
CA LEU A 248 -7.05 -0.79 -9.71
C LEU A 248 -6.61 -0.50 -11.15
N ASP A 249 -5.41 -0.93 -11.54
CA ASP A 249 -4.80 -0.68 -12.85
C ASP A 249 -4.64 0.82 -13.17
N ILE A 250 -4.32 1.64 -12.16
CA ILE A 250 -4.19 3.10 -12.29
C ILE A 250 -2.78 3.56 -11.93
N ALA A 251 -2.16 4.31 -12.84
CA ALA A 251 -0.99 5.13 -12.58
C ALA A 251 -1.30 6.60 -12.90
N VAL A 252 -0.78 7.52 -12.09
CA VAL A 252 -1.00 8.95 -12.25
C VAL A 252 0.33 9.69 -12.15
N SER A 253 0.54 10.67 -13.02
CA SER A 253 1.69 11.58 -12.99
C SER A 253 1.24 13.03 -13.05
N GLY A 254 1.92 13.90 -12.30
CA GLY A 254 1.72 15.34 -12.29
C GLY A 254 2.98 16.07 -12.70
N SER A 255 2.83 17.24 -13.32
CA SER A 255 3.93 17.93 -13.99
C SER A 255 3.96 19.45 -13.74
N GLU A 256 5.11 20.05 -14.05
CA GLU A 256 5.31 21.51 -14.12
C GLU A 256 4.52 22.17 -15.27
N ASP A 257 3.94 21.38 -16.17
CA ASP A 257 3.01 21.85 -17.20
C ASP A 257 1.58 22.11 -16.65
N GLY A 258 1.32 21.76 -15.39
CA GLY A 258 0.03 21.96 -14.72
C GLY A 258 -1.00 20.86 -15.00
N SER A 259 -0.60 19.80 -15.71
CA SER A 259 -1.45 18.67 -16.03
C SER A 259 -1.22 17.48 -15.10
N VAL A 260 -2.27 16.69 -14.93
CA VAL A 260 -2.24 15.38 -14.26
C VAL A 260 -2.68 14.32 -15.26
N ASN A 261 -1.77 13.45 -15.68
CA ASN A 261 -2.07 12.38 -16.64
C ASN A 261 -2.38 11.07 -15.92
N VAL A 262 -3.37 10.34 -16.43
CA VAL A 262 -3.85 9.05 -15.89
C VAL A 262 -3.60 7.96 -16.94
N TYR A 263 -3.06 6.84 -16.50
CA TYR A 263 -2.66 5.71 -17.34
C TYR A 263 -3.14 4.37 -16.77
N THR A 264 -3.25 3.37 -17.65
CA THR A 264 -3.33 1.97 -17.22
C THR A 264 -1.95 1.45 -16.84
N VAL A 265 -1.85 0.68 -15.76
CA VAL A 265 -0.57 0.17 -15.25
C VAL A 265 -0.13 -1.07 -16.05
N LYS A 266 -1.07 -1.93 -16.41
CA LYS A 266 -0.80 -3.21 -17.10
C LYS A 266 -0.41 -2.98 -18.55
N GLU A 267 -1.12 -2.10 -19.25
CA GLU A 267 -0.92 -1.86 -20.68
C GLU A 267 -0.12 -0.58 -20.98
N GLY A 268 0.08 0.30 -19.99
CA GLY A 268 0.79 1.57 -20.17
C GLY A 268 0.03 2.57 -21.04
N GLN A 269 -1.28 2.40 -21.19
CA GLN A 269 -2.08 3.25 -22.06
C GLN A 269 -2.43 4.56 -21.37
N TYR A 270 -2.27 5.66 -22.10
CA TYR A 270 -2.82 6.95 -21.72
C TYR A 270 -4.35 6.89 -21.73
N ILE A 271 -4.97 7.27 -20.62
CA ILE A 271 -6.43 7.32 -20.47
C ILE A 271 -6.93 8.74 -20.67
N ARG A 272 -6.36 9.70 -19.92
CA ARG A 272 -6.80 11.10 -19.91
C ARG A 272 -5.82 12.01 -19.21
N THR A 273 -6.02 13.30 -19.44
CA THR A 273 -5.41 14.39 -18.68
C THR A 273 -6.48 15.11 -17.87
N ILE A 274 -6.15 15.42 -16.62
CA ILE A 274 -6.93 16.24 -15.69
C ILE A 274 -6.19 17.55 -15.50
N TYR A 275 -6.94 18.64 -15.50
CA TYR A 275 -6.44 19.97 -15.17
C TYR A 275 -7.14 20.45 -13.90
N PRO A 276 -6.45 21.23 -13.04
CA PRO A 276 -7.15 21.95 -12.00
C PRO A 276 -8.25 22.82 -12.64
N PRO A 277 -9.35 23.08 -11.93
CA PRO A 277 -10.32 24.08 -12.38
C PRO A 277 -9.57 25.38 -12.66
N VAL A 278 -9.88 26.04 -13.77
CA VAL A 278 -9.21 27.28 -14.16
C VAL A 278 -9.36 28.30 -13.02
N MET A 279 -8.25 28.57 -12.32
CA MET A 279 -8.20 29.53 -11.22
C MET A 279 -7.47 30.81 -11.62
N THR A 280 -6.51 30.73 -12.54
CA THR A 280 -5.68 31.84 -13.03
C THR A 280 -5.17 31.58 -14.44
N ASP A 281 -4.83 32.63 -15.19
CA ASP A 281 -4.10 32.53 -16.47
C ASP A 281 -2.59 32.19 -16.27
N ASP A 282 -2.11 32.30 -15.04
CA ASP A 282 -0.73 32.00 -14.68
C ASP A 282 -0.43 30.48 -14.75
N PRO A 283 0.83 30.10 -15.04
CA PRO A 283 1.21 28.69 -15.17
C PRO A 283 1.11 27.97 -13.83
N PHE A 284 0.25 26.96 -13.78
CA PHE A 284 0.06 26.11 -12.60
C PHE A 284 1.08 24.96 -12.59
N THR A 285 1.62 24.62 -11.42
CA THR A 285 2.54 23.49 -11.24
C THR A 285 1.97 22.49 -10.26
N ILE A 286 1.82 21.23 -10.68
CA ILE A 286 1.43 20.15 -9.77
C ILE A 286 2.62 19.84 -8.86
N SER A 287 2.38 19.72 -7.55
CA SER A 287 3.44 19.54 -6.55
C SER A 287 3.39 18.20 -5.85
N LEU A 288 2.19 17.71 -5.53
CA LEU A 288 1.97 16.44 -4.85
C LEU A 288 0.75 15.74 -5.46
N ILE A 289 0.81 14.42 -5.55
CA ILE A 289 -0.32 13.56 -5.92
C ILE A 289 -0.43 12.44 -4.90
N GLN A 290 -1.67 12.09 -4.60
CA GLN A 290 -2.03 10.91 -3.84
C GLN A 290 -3.30 10.27 -4.38
N LEU A 291 -3.40 8.94 -4.22
CA LEU A 291 -4.57 8.18 -4.58
C LEU A 291 -5.31 7.70 -3.33
N SER A 292 -6.63 7.87 -3.32
CA SER A 292 -7.50 7.26 -2.31
C SER A 292 -7.52 5.74 -2.49
N TYR A 293 -8.01 5.01 -1.48
CA TYR A 293 -8.21 3.57 -1.62
C TYR A 293 -9.20 3.24 -2.74
N GLN A 294 -10.15 4.12 -3.05
CA GLN A 294 -11.12 3.92 -4.14
C GLN A 294 -10.55 4.30 -5.52
N GLY A 295 -9.36 4.92 -5.57
CA GLY A 295 -8.72 5.38 -6.81
C GLY A 295 -9.01 6.84 -7.14
N ASP A 296 -9.60 7.61 -6.23
CA ASP A 296 -9.75 9.06 -6.40
C ASP A 296 -8.38 9.73 -6.40
N ILE A 297 -8.23 10.72 -7.26
CA ILE A 297 -7.00 11.43 -7.51
C ILE A 297 -7.05 12.73 -6.71
N ILE A 298 -6.15 12.83 -5.74
CA ILE A 298 -5.96 13.99 -4.89
C ILE A 298 -4.65 14.62 -5.29
N PHE A 299 -4.65 15.91 -5.63
CA PHE A 299 -3.41 16.59 -5.94
C PHE A 299 -3.39 17.99 -5.39
N SER A 300 -2.19 18.44 -5.03
CA SER A 300 -1.93 19.84 -4.72
C SER A 300 -1.02 20.45 -5.76
N GLY A 301 -1.20 21.73 -5.98
CA GLY A 301 -0.34 22.51 -6.84
C GLY A 301 -0.34 23.96 -6.44
N HIS A 302 0.40 24.75 -7.21
CA HIS A 302 0.56 26.15 -6.93
C HIS A 302 0.75 26.95 -8.20
N CYS A 303 0.46 28.23 -8.07
CA CYS A 303 0.60 29.22 -9.12
C CYS A 303 0.93 30.57 -8.51
N SER A 304 2.05 31.18 -8.90
CA SER A 304 2.57 32.46 -8.38
C SER A 304 2.50 32.58 -6.85
N GLU A 305 1.36 33.00 -6.29
CA GLU A 305 1.10 33.22 -4.85
C GLU A 305 -0.05 32.36 -4.29
N THR A 306 -0.68 31.54 -5.11
CA THR A 306 -1.83 30.70 -4.74
C THR A 306 -1.42 29.25 -4.63
N HIS A 307 -1.89 28.60 -3.59
CA HIS A 307 -1.79 27.16 -3.40
C HIS A 307 -3.19 26.57 -3.37
N SER A 308 -3.34 25.38 -3.93
CA SER A 308 -4.64 24.72 -3.97
C SER A 308 -4.53 23.21 -3.88
N LEU A 309 -5.61 22.62 -3.41
CA LEU A 309 -5.80 21.18 -3.33
C LEU A 309 -7.08 20.81 -4.06
N HIS A 310 -6.99 19.77 -4.86
CA HIS A 310 -8.06 19.33 -5.74
C HIS A 310 -8.29 17.83 -5.58
N VAL A 311 -9.56 17.43 -5.67
CA VAL A 311 -9.99 16.03 -5.62
C VAL A 311 -10.83 15.72 -6.86
N PHE A 312 -10.44 14.68 -7.57
CA PHE A 312 -11.10 14.19 -8.77
C PHE A 312 -11.32 12.68 -8.65
N THR A 313 -12.39 12.18 -9.27
CA THR A 313 -12.53 10.73 -9.48
C THR A 313 -11.48 10.23 -10.47
N VAL A 314 -11.18 8.93 -10.48
CA VAL A 314 -10.37 8.27 -11.54
C VAL A 314 -10.88 8.58 -12.95
N ASN A 315 -12.19 8.76 -13.11
CA ASN A 315 -12.82 9.08 -14.39
C ASN A 315 -12.65 10.56 -14.79
N GLY A 316 -11.90 11.36 -14.03
CA GLY A 316 -11.65 12.77 -14.31
C GLY A 316 -12.83 13.69 -13.99
N HIS A 317 -13.86 13.20 -13.28
CA HIS A 317 -14.90 14.10 -12.75
C HIS A 317 -14.38 14.85 -11.54
N TYR A 318 -14.55 16.17 -11.56
CA TYR A 318 -14.29 17.06 -10.43
C TYR A 318 -15.18 16.70 -9.24
N ILE A 319 -14.58 16.60 -8.05
CA ILE A 319 -15.30 16.43 -6.78
C ILE A 319 -15.29 17.74 -6.02
N GLN A 320 -14.10 18.19 -5.60
CA GLN A 320 -13.97 19.38 -4.76
C GLN A 320 -12.58 20.02 -4.84
N SER A 321 -12.48 21.29 -4.48
CA SER A 321 -11.21 22.02 -4.40
C SER A 321 -11.22 23.07 -3.29
N ILE A 322 -10.03 23.36 -2.77
CA ILE A 322 -9.79 24.40 -1.78
C ILE A 322 -8.55 25.19 -2.16
N THR A 323 -8.56 26.48 -1.86
CA THR A 323 -7.34 27.29 -1.81
C THR A 323 -6.71 27.17 -0.43
N SER A 324 -5.39 27.14 -0.38
CA SER A 324 -4.61 27.24 0.86
C SER A 324 -3.73 28.48 0.82
N ASP A 325 -3.58 29.12 1.97
CA ASP A 325 -2.75 30.32 2.14
C ASP A 325 -1.25 30.01 2.05
N HIS A 326 -0.90 28.74 2.27
CA HIS A 326 0.47 28.25 2.34
C HIS A 326 0.66 27.01 1.47
N ARG A 327 1.91 26.76 1.06
CA ARG A 327 2.25 25.58 0.26
C ARG A 327 2.00 24.30 1.05
N ILE A 328 1.25 23.39 0.46
CA ILE A 328 1.06 22.04 0.98
C ILE A 328 2.34 21.24 0.71
N THR A 329 2.97 20.76 1.79
CA THR A 329 4.23 20.02 1.75
C THR A 329 4.04 18.52 1.88
N ALA A 330 2.91 18.08 2.43
CA ALA A 330 2.62 16.67 2.65
C ALA A 330 1.13 16.36 2.46
N LEU A 331 0.85 15.20 1.86
CA LEU A 331 -0.49 14.64 1.73
C LEU A 331 -0.50 13.19 2.20
N LEU A 332 -1.55 12.83 2.93
CA LEU A 332 -1.86 11.44 3.29
C LEU A 332 -3.37 11.20 3.24
N SER A 333 -3.84 10.26 2.42
CA SER A 333 -5.21 9.77 2.39
C SER A 333 -5.33 8.44 3.13
N SER A 334 -6.36 8.31 3.96
CA SER A 334 -6.74 7.05 4.60
C SER A 334 -8.26 7.00 4.69
N ASP A 335 -8.86 5.93 4.17
CA ASP A 335 -10.32 5.79 4.11
C ASP A 335 -10.95 7.02 3.41
N ASP A 336 -11.93 7.66 4.06
CA ASP A 336 -12.58 8.89 3.58
C ASP A 336 -11.98 10.17 4.20
N LEU A 337 -10.77 10.08 4.74
CA LEU A 337 -10.07 11.17 5.39
C LEU A 337 -8.82 11.57 4.62
N LEU A 338 -8.55 12.87 4.62
CA LEU A 338 -7.38 13.49 4.01
C LEU A 338 -6.61 14.28 5.07
N LEU A 339 -5.37 13.91 5.28
CA LEU A 339 -4.44 14.62 6.14
C LEU A 339 -3.48 15.41 5.27
N SER A 340 -3.36 16.70 5.55
CA SER A 340 -2.50 17.64 4.82
C SER A 340 -1.59 18.36 5.80
N GLY A 341 -0.33 18.58 5.40
CA GLY A 341 0.63 19.41 6.11
C GLY A 341 1.08 20.56 5.23
N ASP A 342 1.25 21.75 5.82
CA ASP A 342 1.73 22.93 5.12
C ASP A 342 3.12 23.40 5.59
N GLU A 343 3.68 24.38 4.87
CA GLU A 343 4.96 24.99 5.20
C GLU A 343 4.93 25.94 6.40
N ASN A 344 3.75 26.35 6.87
CA ASN A 344 3.61 27.15 8.10
C ASN A 344 3.53 26.27 9.36
N GLY A 345 3.39 24.96 9.18
CA GLY A 345 3.34 23.97 10.25
C GLY A 345 1.94 23.60 10.70
N ASN A 346 0.91 23.88 9.91
CA ASN A 346 -0.44 23.43 10.20
C ASN A 346 -0.63 22.01 9.67
N LEU A 347 -1.00 21.10 10.57
CA LEU A 347 -1.47 19.77 10.20
C LEU A 347 -3.00 19.77 10.23
N ILE A 348 -3.62 19.58 9.07
CA ILE A 348 -5.07 19.70 8.89
C ILE A 348 -5.63 18.36 8.41
N LEU A 349 -6.56 17.81 9.19
CA LEU A 349 -7.39 16.66 8.83
C LEU A 349 -8.71 17.16 8.25
N ARG A 350 -9.04 16.65 7.05
CA ARG A 350 -10.23 17.00 6.28
C ARG A 350 -11.02 15.75 5.91
N GLY A 351 -12.32 15.91 5.66
CA GLY A 351 -13.09 14.92 4.92
C GLY A 351 -12.67 14.91 3.45
N LEU A 352 -12.52 13.73 2.85
CA LEU A 352 -11.96 13.60 1.49
C LEU A 352 -12.84 14.26 0.43
N TYR A 353 -14.16 14.03 0.47
CA TYR A 353 -15.07 14.47 -0.61
C TYR A 353 -15.59 15.91 -0.44
N ASN A 354 -15.69 16.40 0.79
CA ASN A 354 -16.16 17.76 1.08
C ASN A 354 -15.02 18.76 1.36
N LEU A 355 -13.82 18.26 1.66
CA LEU A 355 -12.63 19.03 2.09
C LEU A 355 -12.87 19.92 3.32
N GLU A 356 -13.93 19.64 4.09
CA GLU A 356 -14.23 20.33 5.35
C GLU A 356 -13.21 19.93 6.42
N ILE A 357 -12.81 20.92 7.23
CA ILE A 357 -11.84 20.71 8.31
C ILE A 357 -12.52 19.96 9.45
N ILE A 358 -12.00 18.79 9.77
CA ILE A 358 -12.41 17.99 10.93
C ILE A 358 -11.56 18.34 12.14
N LYS A 359 -10.24 18.49 11.93
CA LYS A 359 -9.29 18.82 12.99
C LYS A 359 -8.12 19.58 12.42
N GLU A 360 -7.70 20.61 13.13
CA GLU A 360 -6.50 21.38 12.85
C GLU A 360 -5.57 21.29 14.07
N LEU A 361 -4.27 21.12 13.78
CA LEU A 361 -3.22 21.06 14.78
C LEU A 361 -2.04 21.96 14.34
N PRO A 362 -1.88 23.15 14.92
CA PRO A 362 -0.75 24.02 14.63
C PRO A 362 0.51 23.51 15.33
N LEU A 363 1.50 23.06 14.56
CA LEU A 363 2.82 22.64 15.04
C LEU A 363 3.84 23.79 15.04
N LEU A 364 3.49 24.93 14.44
CA LEU A 364 4.26 26.19 14.39
C LEU A 364 5.64 26.09 13.72
N LEU A 365 5.92 24.99 13.05
CA LEU A 365 7.16 24.72 12.34
C LEU A 365 6.86 24.02 11.02
N PRO A 366 7.57 24.34 9.92
CA PRO A 366 7.26 23.78 8.62
C PRO A 366 7.30 22.25 8.59
N ILE A 367 6.22 21.64 8.10
CA ILE A 367 6.12 20.19 7.98
C ILE A 367 6.92 19.75 6.74
N SER A 368 7.80 18.75 6.88
CA SER A 368 8.54 18.19 5.74
C SER A 368 7.84 17.01 5.08
N GLY A 369 7.00 16.30 5.84
CA GLY A 369 6.32 15.09 5.41
C GLY A 369 5.27 14.66 6.41
N VAL A 370 4.41 13.72 6.02
CA VAL A 370 3.45 13.07 6.90
C VAL A 370 3.43 11.58 6.57
N SER A 371 3.40 10.76 7.61
CA SER A 371 3.26 9.31 7.45
C SER A 371 2.37 8.73 8.55
N LEU A 372 1.71 7.61 8.23
CA LEU A 372 0.86 6.86 9.14
C LEU A 372 1.51 5.49 9.39
N THR A 373 1.47 5.01 10.63
CA THR A 373 1.97 3.68 10.94
C THR A 373 1.11 2.60 10.28
N SER A 374 1.68 1.42 10.01
CA SER A 374 1.01 0.32 9.31
C SER A 374 -0.25 -0.22 10.00
N ASP A 375 -0.38 0.04 11.30
CA ASP A 375 -1.53 -0.31 12.14
C ASP A 375 -2.51 0.87 12.34
N ASN A 376 -2.26 2.00 11.66
CA ASN A 376 -3.01 3.24 11.76
C ASN A 376 -3.14 3.77 13.20
N SER A 377 -2.15 3.51 14.06
CA SER A 377 -2.20 3.90 15.47
C SER A 377 -1.50 5.22 15.77
N HIS A 378 -0.52 5.62 14.97
CA HIS A 378 0.23 6.87 15.17
C HIS A 378 0.40 7.63 13.86
N ILE A 379 0.34 8.96 13.95
CA ILE A 379 0.71 9.87 12.87
C ILE A 379 2.11 10.39 13.17
N LEU A 380 2.96 10.40 12.16
CA LEU A 380 4.37 10.74 12.26
C LEU A 380 4.61 11.94 11.36
N VAL A 381 4.95 13.07 11.97
CA VAL A 381 5.07 14.37 11.28
C VAL A 381 6.49 14.89 11.49
N PRO A 382 7.40 14.62 10.54
CA PRO A 382 8.72 15.24 10.55
C PRO A 382 8.62 16.74 10.23
N LEU A 383 9.35 17.51 11.00
CA LEU A 383 9.47 18.96 10.88
C LEU A 383 10.83 19.33 10.27
N ARG A 384 10.92 20.52 9.68
CA ARG A 384 12.17 21.02 9.08
C ARG A 384 13.28 21.33 10.08
N ASP A 385 12.98 21.44 11.37
CA ASP A 385 13.96 21.65 12.45
C ASP A 385 14.60 20.33 12.93
N GLY A 386 14.29 19.21 12.27
CA GLY A 386 14.81 17.89 12.63
C GLY A 386 14.02 17.19 13.74
N LYS A 387 12.97 17.81 14.27
CA LYS A 387 12.05 17.15 15.21
C LYS A 387 11.05 16.26 14.48
N LEU A 388 10.69 15.16 15.13
CA LEU A 388 9.54 14.35 14.76
C LEU A 388 8.45 14.54 15.80
N ILE A 389 7.27 14.95 15.33
CA ILE A 389 6.06 14.95 16.14
C ILE A 389 5.35 13.61 15.92
N VAL A 390 5.18 12.87 17.01
CA VAL A 390 4.39 11.63 17.06
C VAL A 390 3.04 11.97 17.67
N ILE A 391 1.97 11.80 16.91
CA ILE A 391 0.60 11.99 17.38
C ILE A 391 -0.01 10.61 17.63
N ALA A 392 -0.49 10.39 18.86
CA ALA A 392 -1.15 9.16 19.29
C ALA A 392 -2.55 9.46 19.85
N GLY A 393 -3.48 8.52 19.74
CA GLY A 393 -4.87 8.61 20.27
C GLY A 393 -5.10 7.77 21.50
#